data_AF-A0A9D9GVF5-F1
#
_entry.id   AF-A0A9D9GVF5-F1
#
_cell.length_a   1.000
_cell.length_b   1.000
_cell.length_c   1.000
_cell.angle_alpha   90.00
_cell.angle_beta   90.00
_cell.angle_gamma   90.00
#
_symmetry.space_group_name_H-M   'P 1'
#
loop_
_entity.id
_entity.type
_entity.pdbx_description
1 polymer ?
#
loop_
_entity_poly.entity_id
_entity_poly.type
_entity_poly.pdbx_seq_one_letter_code
_entity_poly.pdbx_strand_id
1 'polypeptide(L)'
;MITISILGLDQFVVGHYSKDHTPKIAGLYGVPEDAVNFYAPNSMVFHSGAEQTSWNTIVVVKAPNTEKAREEAVADYIMDTLSLFSIHVVVEFEYYEPGSHYERINPQYPRYLSGDNIKEADVSFTYGEEEGEGEDAEEVEDNDAPNPADRADLDPNDPNQIFLGNAFEGFEEALKKKEGK
;
A
#
# COMPACT_ATOMS: atom_id res chain seq x y z
N MET A 1 -9.87 -7.80 -17.71
CA MET A 1 -9.06 -6.94 -16.81
C MET A 1 -7.82 -7.72 -16.36
N ILE A 2 -6.68 -7.06 -16.27
CA ILE A 2 -5.42 -7.66 -15.83
C ILE A 2 -5.01 -6.94 -14.55
N THR A 3 -4.73 -7.70 -13.50
CA THR A 3 -4.28 -7.15 -12.22
C THR A 3 -2.92 -7.75 -11.88
N ILE A 4 -1.92 -6.89 -11.75
CA ILE A 4 -0.55 -7.24 -11.40
C ILE A 4 -0.34 -6.89 -9.93
N SER A 5 -0.28 -7.92 -9.08
CA SER A 5 -0.02 -7.76 -7.65
C SER A 5 1.48 -7.87 -7.41
N ILE A 6 2.10 -6.86 -6.78
CA ILE A 6 3.53 -6.86 -6.48
C ILE A 6 3.71 -6.95 -4.97
N LEU A 7 4.29 -8.06 -4.50
CA LEU A 7 4.52 -8.37 -3.09
C LEU A 7 6.01 -8.28 -2.80
N GLY A 8 6.36 -7.66 -1.67
CA GLY A 8 7.77 -7.49 -1.28
C GLY A 8 8.46 -6.30 -1.94
N LEU A 9 7.71 -5.32 -2.44
CA LEU A 9 8.24 -4.05 -2.93
C LEU A 9 7.43 -2.88 -2.36
N ASP A 10 8.11 -1.76 -2.12
CA ASP A 10 7.49 -0.54 -1.60
C ASP A 10 6.43 0.04 -2.57
N GLN A 11 5.32 0.54 -2.01
CA GLN A 11 4.18 1.04 -2.78
C GLN A 11 4.51 2.25 -3.65
N PHE A 12 5.47 3.10 -3.26
CA PHE A 12 5.88 4.25 -4.05
C PHE A 12 6.71 3.81 -5.25
N VAL A 13 7.57 2.81 -5.07
CA VAL A 13 8.29 2.17 -6.18
C VAL A 13 7.29 1.55 -7.15
N VAL A 14 6.29 0.80 -6.66
CA VAL A 14 5.24 0.24 -7.52
C VAL A 14 4.43 1.33 -8.22
N GLY A 15 4.17 2.46 -7.56
CA GLY A 15 3.50 3.62 -8.17
C GLY A 15 4.25 4.14 -9.39
N HIS A 16 5.55 4.37 -9.27
CA HIS A 16 6.40 4.80 -10.40
C HIS A 16 6.50 3.72 -11.47
N TYR A 17 6.72 2.47 -11.07
CA TYR A 17 6.77 1.33 -11.97
C TYR A 17 5.48 1.22 -12.80
N SER A 18 4.31 1.38 -12.17
CA SER A 18 3.02 1.31 -12.87
C SER A 18 2.90 2.38 -13.95
N LYS A 19 3.34 3.62 -13.66
CA LYS A 19 3.32 4.74 -14.60
C LYS A 19 4.20 4.45 -15.82
N ASP A 20 5.40 3.94 -15.60
CA ASP A 20 6.40 3.77 -16.66
C ASP A 20 6.16 2.53 -17.52
N HIS A 21 5.57 1.47 -16.94
CA HIS A 21 5.48 0.17 -17.60
C HIS A 21 4.06 -0.22 -18.07
N THR A 22 3.00 0.51 -17.67
CA THR A 22 1.62 0.25 -18.14
C THR A 22 1.50 0.20 -19.66
N PRO A 23 2.00 1.18 -20.45
CA PRO A 23 1.83 1.17 -21.90
C PRO A 23 2.43 -0.07 -22.58
N LYS A 24 3.61 -0.49 -22.11
CA LYS A 24 4.32 -1.64 -22.66
C LYS A 24 3.64 -2.96 -22.32
N ILE A 25 3.19 -3.12 -21.07
CA ILE A 25 2.47 -4.33 -20.62
C ILE A 25 1.14 -4.45 -21.35
N ALA A 26 0.38 -3.37 -21.45
CA ALA A 26 -0.87 -3.34 -22.21
C ALA A 26 -0.64 -3.71 -23.69
N GLY A 27 0.45 -3.20 -24.29
CA GLY A 27 0.87 -3.56 -25.64
C GLY A 27 1.22 -5.03 -25.83
N LEU A 28 1.88 -5.67 -24.85
CA LEU A 28 2.17 -7.12 -24.89
C LEU A 28 0.88 -7.94 -24.89
N TYR A 29 -0.08 -7.56 -24.05
CA TYR A 29 -1.40 -8.17 -24.00
C TYR A 29 -2.32 -7.79 -25.17
N GLY A 30 -2.03 -6.71 -25.90
CA GLY A 30 -2.92 -6.19 -26.93
C GLY A 30 -4.25 -5.68 -26.37
N VAL A 31 -4.23 -5.15 -25.15
CA VAL A 31 -5.39 -4.59 -24.42
C VAL A 31 -5.22 -3.08 -24.24
N PRO A 32 -6.29 -2.32 -23.98
CA PRO A 32 -6.13 -0.92 -23.62
C PRO A 32 -5.42 -0.76 -22.26
N GLU A 33 -4.75 0.38 -22.05
CA GLU A 33 -4.01 0.67 -20.81
C GLU A 33 -4.90 0.62 -19.56
N ASP A 34 -6.15 1.05 -19.70
CA ASP A 34 -7.16 1.04 -18.63
C ASP A 34 -7.60 -0.39 -18.23
N ALA A 35 -7.18 -1.42 -18.96
CA ALA A 35 -7.39 -2.81 -18.59
C ALA A 35 -6.32 -3.35 -17.64
N VAL A 36 -5.20 -2.64 -17.45
CA VAL A 36 -4.07 -3.06 -16.61
C VAL A 36 -4.11 -2.30 -15.28
N ASN A 37 -4.16 -3.04 -14.18
CA ASN A 37 -4.12 -2.50 -12.83
C ASN A 37 -2.90 -3.03 -12.08
N PHE A 38 -2.32 -2.17 -11.25
CA PHE A 38 -1.29 -2.56 -10.29
C PHE A 38 -1.88 -2.57 -8.89
N TYR A 39 -1.56 -3.61 -8.12
CA TYR A 39 -1.94 -3.75 -6.73
C TYR A 39 -0.69 -3.90 -5.88
N ALA A 40 -0.44 -2.92 -5.02
CA ALA A 40 0.73 -2.86 -4.14
C ALA A 40 0.28 -2.87 -2.67
N PRO A 41 0.04 -4.05 -2.07
CA PRO A 41 -0.28 -4.12 -0.65
C PRO A 41 0.95 -3.78 0.19
N ASN A 42 0.75 -3.04 1.28
CA ASN A 42 1.78 -2.91 2.31
C ASN A 42 2.01 -4.29 2.96
N SER A 43 3.07 -4.96 2.53
CA SER A 43 3.36 -6.35 2.85
C SER A 43 4.86 -6.54 3.02
N MET A 44 5.22 -7.43 3.95
CA MET A 44 6.59 -7.86 4.15
C MET A 44 6.72 -9.31 3.73
N VAL A 45 7.81 -9.65 3.05
CA VAL A 45 8.13 -11.03 2.69
C VAL A 45 9.10 -11.58 3.72
N PHE A 46 8.82 -12.79 4.22
CA PHE A 46 9.71 -13.49 5.16
C PHE A 46 10.09 -14.85 4.63
N HIS A 47 11.34 -15.26 4.85
CA HIS A 47 11.80 -16.61 4.62
C HIS A 47 12.62 -17.08 5.83
N SER A 48 12.20 -18.19 6.45
CA SER A 48 12.88 -18.76 7.63
C SER A 48 13.12 -17.76 8.78
N GLY A 49 12.16 -16.84 8.99
CA GLY A 49 12.22 -15.81 10.03
C GLY A 49 13.05 -14.57 9.66
N ALA A 50 13.68 -14.53 8.48
CA ALA A 50 14.37 -13.37 7.96
C ALA A 50 13.45 -12.56 7.04
N GLU A 51 13.51 -11.24 7.17
CA GLU A 51 12.86 -10.24 6.31
C GLU A 51 13.52 -10.27 4.90
N GLN A 52 12.72 -10.22 3.83
CA GLN A 52 13.15 -10.42 2.43
C GLN A 52 12.58 -9.36 1.46
N THR A 53 11.90 -8.34 1.96
CA THR A 53 11.36 -7.24 1.14
C THR A 53 12.51 -6.57 0.40
N SER A 54 12.27 -6.22 -0.86
CA SER A 54 13.28 -5.72 -1.82
C SER A 54 14.37 -6.74 -2.19
N TRP A 55 14.48 -7.88 -1.50
CA TRP A 55 15.35 -8.98 -1.90
C TRP A 55 14.59 -9.95 -2.81
N ASN A 56 13.41 -10.41 -2.38
CA ASN A 56 12.52 -11.29 -3.12
C ASN A 56 11.20 -10.56 -3.43
N THR A 57 10.99 -10.24 -4.69
CA THR A 57 9.71 -9.73 -5.19
C THR A 57 8.90 -10.86 -5.81
N ILE A 58 7.66 -11.01 -5.36
CA ILE A 58 6.71 -11.98 -5.90
C ILE A 58 5.63 -11.21 -6.65
N VAL A 59 5.48 -11.52 -7.92
CA VAL A 59 4.47 -10.90 -8.79
C VAL A 59 3.38 -11.92 -9.10
N VAL A 60 2.14 -11.59 -8.78
CA VAL A 60 0.98 -12.41 -9.15
C VAL A 60 0.16 -11.67 -10.19
N VAL A 61 0.12 -12.22 -11.41
CA VAL A 61 -0.62 -11.68 -12.54
C VAL A 61 -1.96 -12.39 -12.67
N LYS A 62 -3.03 -11.69 -12.31
CA LYS A 62 -4.41 -12.14 -12.49
C LYS A 62 -4.93 -11.70 -13.84
N ALA A 63 -5.26 -12.63 -14.73
CA ALA A 63 -5.67 -12.34 -16.10
C ALA A 63 -6.77 -13.29 -16.61
N PRO A 64 -7.56 -12.91 -17.63
CA PRO A 64 -8.48 -13.85 -18.24
C PRO A 64 -7.72 -14.95 -18.98
N ASN A 65 -8.27 -16.17 -19.00
CA ASN A 65 -7.64 -17.33 -19.62
C ASN A 65 -7.33 -17.14 -21.13
N THR A 66 -8.02 -16.20 -21.80
CA THR A 66 -7.74 -15.81 -23.19
C THR A 66 -6.34 -15.22 -23.39
N GLU A 67 -5.74 -14.67 -22.33
CA GLU A 67 -4.42 -14.02 -22.39
C GLU A 67 -3.25 -14.98 -22.14
N LYS A 68 -3.53 -16.25 -21.86
CA LYS A 68 -2.52 -17.24 -21.50
C LYS A 68 -1.42 -17.39 -22.56
N ALA A 69 -1.76 -17.27 -23.84
CA ALA A 69 -0.79 -17.37 -24.93
C ALA A 69 0.30 -16.27 -24.92
N ARG A 70 0.13 -15.23 -24.11
CA ARG A 70 1.05 -14.09 -24.01
C ARG A 70 1.86 -14.09 -22.71
N GLU A 71 1.70 -15.11 -21.87
CA GLU A 71 2.27 -15.16 -20.52
C GLU A 71 3.80 -15.07 -20.53
N GLU A 72 4.48 -15.80 -21.42
CA GLU A 72 5.94 -15.83 -21.52
C GLU A 72 6.52 -14.43 -21.79
N ALA A 73 6.01 -13.75 -22.82
CA ALA A 73 6.48 -12.41 -23.18
C ALA A 73 6.24 -11.37 -22.08
N VAL A 74 5.15 -11.53 -21.31
CA VAL A 74 4.83 -10.65 -20.18
C VAL A 74 5.71 -10.98 -18.97
N ALA A 75 5.92 -12.27 -18.69
CA ALA A 75 6.78 -12.72 -17.60
C ALA A 75 8.21 -12.23 -17.80
N ASP A 76 8.78 -12.45 -18.98
CA ASP A 76 10.12 -12.02 -19.35
C ASP A 76 10.27 -10.51 -19.12
N TYR A 77 9.33 -9.73 -19.65
CA TYR A 77 9.35 -8.29 -19.49
C TYR A 77 9.29 -7.85 -18.02
N ILE A 78 8.36 -8.42 -17.23
CA ILE A 78 8.21 -8.09 -15.81
C ILE A 78 9.46 -8.45 -15.01
N MET A 79 10.03 -9.64 -15.25
CA MET A 79 11.26 -10.08 -14.59
C MET A 79 12.43 -9.16 -14.92
N ASP A 80 12.61 -8.82 -16.19
CA ASP A 80 13.67 -7.92 -16.65
C ASP A 80 13.56 -6.55 -15.98
N THR A 81 12.38 -5.93 -15.98
CA THR A 81 12.21 -4.57 -15.45
C THR A 81 12.20 -4.52 -13.93
N LEU A 82 11.66 -5.53 -13.23
CA LEU A 82 11.69 -5.58 -11.77
C LEU A 82 13.04 -5.98 -11.19
N SER A 83 13.92 -6.62 -11.97
CA SER A 83 15.30 -6.92 -11.55
C SER A 83 16.11 -5.67 -11.20
N LEU A 84 15.67 -4.48 -11.64
CA LEU A 84 16.25 -3.19 -11.27
C LEU A 84 15.98 -2.80 -9.80
N PHE A 85 14.95 -3.38 -9.19
CA PHE A 85 14.48 -3.06 -7.83
C PHE A 85 14.62 -4.22 -6.86
N SER A 86 14.87 -5.44 -7.35
CA SER A 86 14.95 -6.64 -6.52
C SER A 86 15.97 -7.64 -7.04
N ILE A 87 16.59 -8.37 -6.11
CA ILE A 87 17.60 -9.37 -6.43
C ILE A 87 16.98 -10.62 -7.06
N HIS A 88 15.82 -11.02 -6.56
CA HIS A 88 15.05 -12.16 -7.05
C HIS A 88 13.64 -11.70 -7.40
N VAL A 89 13.18 -12.09 -8.57
CA VAL A 89 11.82 -11.83 -9.06
C VAL A 89 11.21 -13.17 -9.45
N VAL A 90 10.00 -13.42 -8.94
CA VAL A 90 9.17 -14.56 -9.34
C VAL A 90 7.88 -14.01 -9.91
N VAL A 91 7.43 -14.57 -11.03
CA VAL A 91 6.15 -14.22 -11.67
C VAL A 91 5.26 -15.46 -11.71
N GLU A 92 4.07 -15.34 -11.14
CA GLU A 92 3.03 -16.36 -11.11
C GLU A 92 1.79 -15.85 -11.83
N PHE A 93 1.12 -16.73 -12.59
CA PHE A 93 -0.11 -16.38 -13.29
C PHE A 93 -1.31 -17.09 -12.67
N GLU A 94 -2.34 -16.31 -12.36
CA GLU A 94 -3.64 -16.80 -11.92
C GLU A 94 -4.69 -16.45 -12.98
N TYR A 95 -5.21 -17.47 -13.66
CA TYR A 95 -6.21 -17.28 -14.70
C TYR A 95 -7.63 -17.40 -14.18
N TYR A 96 -8.50 -16.53 -14.67
CA TYR A 96 -9.94 -16.64 -14.46
C TYR A 96 -10.69 -16.83 -15.78
N GLU A 97 -11.83 -17.51 -15.71
CA GLU A 97 -12.71 -17.67 -16.86
C GLU A 97 -13.37 -16.33 -17.20
N PRO A 98 -13.41 -15.89 -18.47
CA PRO A 98 -13.99 -14.59 -18.84
C PRO A 98 -15.44 -14.39 -18.36
N GLY A 99 -16.22 -15.48 -18.28
CA GLY A 99 -17.61 -15.46 -17.77
C GLY A 99 -17.73 -15.35 -16.25
N SER A 100 -16.62 -15.44 -15.50
CA SER A 100 -16.55 -15.32 -14.04
C SER A 100 -16.04 -13.94 -13.59
N HIS A 101 -16.12 -12.95 -14.48
CA HIS A 101 -15.77 -11.56 -14.19
C HIS A 101 -17.02 -10.67 -14.31
N TYR A 102 -17.26 -9.85 -13.29
CA TYR A 102 -18.37 -8.91 -13.24
C TYR A 102 -17.83 -7.54 -12.85
N GLU A 103 -18.20 -6.51 -13.60
CA GLU A 103 -17.81 -5.13 -13.33
C GLU A 103 -19.03 -4.20 -13.30
N ARG A 104 -18.94 -3.14 -12.49
CA ARG A 104 -19.88 -2.02 -12.49
C ARG A 104 -19.08 -0.74 -12.57
N ILE A 105 -19.12 -0.09 -13.72
CA ILE A 105 -18.45 1.19 -13.95
C ILE A 105 -19.48 2.31 -13.77
N ASN A 106 -19.12 3.32 -12.98
CA ASN A 106 -19.93 4.51 -12.79
C ASN A 106 -19.61 5.51 -13.93
N PRO A 107 -20.52 5.77 -14.88
CA PRO A 107 -20.24 6.63 -16.03
C PRO A 107 -20.16 8.12 -15.69
N GLN A 108 -20.57 8.53 -14.47
CA GLN A 108 -20.49 9.92 -14.02
C GLN A 108 -19.09 10.33 -13.57
N TYR A 109 -18.16 9.38 -13.43
CA TYR A 109 -16.78 9.63 -12.99
C TYR A 109 -15.81 8.97 -13.96
N PRO A 110 -14.59 9.52 -14.15
CA PRO A 110 -13.55 8.81 -14.86
C PRO A 110 -13.23 7.50 -14.14
N ARG A 111 -12.93 6.44 -14.92
CA ARG A 111 -12.61 5.11 -14.38
C ARG A 111 -11.39 5.14 -13.44
N TYR A 112 -10.41 5.98 -13.78
CA TYR A 112 -9.17 6.17 -13.04
C TYR A 112 -8.91 7.65 -12.82
N LEU A 113 -8.24 8.00 -11.72
CA LEU A 113 -7.71 9.34 -11.49
C LEU A 113 -6.50 9.56 -12.41
N SER A 114 -6.40 10.72 -13.04
CA SER A 114 -5.15 11.17 -13.70
C SER A 114 -4.35 12.06 -12.77
N GLY A 115 -3.07 12.29 -13.10
CA GLY A 115 -2.23 13.27 -12.40
C GLY A 115 -2.88 14.66 -12.35
N ASP A 116 -3.66 15.05 -13.37
CA ASP A 116 -4.39 16.32 -13.41
C ASP A 116 -5.51 16.40 -12.36
N ASN A 117 -5.96 15.27 -11.82
CA ASN A 117 -6.98 15.19 -10.77
C ASN A 117 -6.39 15.07 -9.36
N ILE A 118 -5.08 14.87 -9.24
CA ILE A 118 -4.39 14.77 -7.95
C ILE A 118 -3.95 16.19 -7.56
N LYS A 119 -4.61 16.78 -6.56
CA LYS A 119 -4.10 18.00 -5.92
C LYS A 119 -2.96 17.58 -5.00
N GLU A 120 -1.73 17.86 -5.39
CA GLU A 120 -0.61 17.81 -4.45
C GLU A 120 -0.90 18.81 -3.33
N ALA A 121 -1.13 18.30 -2.11
CA ALA A 121 -1.16 19.16 -0.94
C ALA A 121 0.27 19.64 -0.74
N ASP A 122 0.47 20.95 -0.79
CA ASP A 122 1.74 21.60 -0.51
C ASP A 122 2.02 21.47 1.00
N VAL A 123 2.45 20.28 1.43
CA VAL A 123 2.99 20.05 2.77
C VAL A 123 4.43 20.56 2.76
N SER A 124 4.55 21.89 2.62
CA SER A 124 5.74 22.58 3.10
C SER A 124 5.75 22.39 4.62
N PHE A 125 6.58 21.46 5.08
CA PHE A 125 7.05 21.53 6.45
C PHE A 125 7.89 22.80 6.51
N THR A 126 7.29 23.92 6.87
CA THR A 126 8.02 25.06 7.39
C THR A 126 8.68 24.57 8.66
N TYR A 127 9.88 24.00 8.55
CA TYR A 127 10.85 24.09 9.63
C TYR A 127 11.02 25.58 9.83
N GLY A 128 10.47 26.11 10.92
CA GLY A 128 10.73 27.48 11.32
C GLY A 128 12.23 27.68 11.29
N GLU A 129 12.67 28.68 10.51
CA GLU A 129 14.00 29.25 10.66
C GLU A 129 14.07 29.82 12.09
N GLU A 130 14.44 28.98 13.06
CA GLU A 130 15.05 29.49 14.28
C GLU A 130 16.54 29.61 14.00
N GLU A 131 16.94 30.87 13.80
CA GLU A 131 18.31 31.32 13.75
C GLU A 131 19.11 30.71 14.90
N GLY A 132 20.25 30.12 14.57
CA GLY A 132 21.20 29.65 15.57
C GLY A 132 21.84 30.84 16.28
N GLU A 133 21.54 30.98 17.57
CA GLU A 133 22.46 31.54 18.55
C GLU A 133 22.58 30.52 19.69
N GLY A 134 23.78 29.95 19.83
CA GLY A 134 24.06 28.99 20.89
C GLY A 134 24.22 29.70 22.22
N GLU A 135 23.56 29.17 23.24
CA GLU A 135 23.93 29.36 24.65
C GLU A 135 23.37 28.16 25.44
N ASP A 136 24.30 27.40 26.03
CA ASP A 136 24.20 26.42 27.12
C ASP A 136 22.84 25.74 27.37
N ALA A 137 22.73 24.49 26.91
CA ALA A 137 21.69 23.56 27.35
C ALA A 137 21.93 23.15 28.80
N GLU A 138 21.38 23.92 29.75
CA GLU A 138 21.01 23.38 31.05
C GLU A 138 19.83 22.41 30.84
N GLU A 139 20.03 21.13 31.19
CA GLU A 139 19.01 20.10 31.21
C GLU A 139 17.86 20.53 32.15
N VAL A 140 16.79 21.07 31.59
CA VAL A 140 15.51 21.16 32.27
C VAL A 140 14.82 19.82 32.05
N GLU A 141 14.89 18.93 33.05
CA GLU A 141 14.02 17.75 33.13
C GLU A 141 12.56 18.21 33.24
N ASP A 142 11.93 18.42 32.08
CA ASP A 142 10.48 18.55 31.99
C ASP A 142 9.88 17.14 32.10
N ASN A 143 9.64 16.70 33.34
CA ASN A 143 9.14 15.36 33.71
C ASN A 143 7.75 15.02 33.14
N ASP A 144 7.12 15.92 32.37
CA ASP A 144 5.78 15.73 31.81
C ASP A 144 5.76 15.56 30.28
N ALA A 145 6.91 15.56 29.60
CA ALA A 145 6.97 15.29 28.17
C ALA A 145 6.83 13.78 27.89
N PRO A 146 5.91 13.34 27.01
CA PRO A 146 5.72 11.92 26.72
C PRO A 146 6.98 11.32 26.09
N ASN A 147 7.71 10.52 26.88
CA ASN A 147 8.92 9.85 26.45
C ASN A 147 8.57 8.55 25.70
N PRO A 148 8.99 8.36 24.44
CA PRO A 148 8.71 7.15 23.67
C PRO A 148 9.36 5.87 24.24
N ALA A 149 10.34 6.02 25.14
CA ALA A 149 10.92 4.91 25.88
C ALA A 149 10.09 4.52 27.12
N ASP A 150 9.12 5.35 27.50
CA ASP A 150 8.26 5.10 28.64
C ASP A 150 7.20 4.07 28.28
N ARG A 151 7.16 2.98 29.02
CA ARG A 151 6.23 1.87 28.81
C ARG A 151 4.91 2.15 29.51
N ALA A 152 4.23 3.21 29.08
CA ALA A 152 2.91 3.60 29.58
C ALA A 152 1.84 2.50 29.39
N ASP A 153 2.15 1.44 28.63
CA ASP A 153 1.34 0.21 28.51
C ASP A 153 1.40 -0.70 29.76
N LEU A 154 2.36 -0.49 30.66
CA LEU A 154 2.55 -1.33 31.86
C LEU A 154 1.93 -0.79 33.15
N ASP A 155 1.64 0.51 33.24
CA ASP A 155 0.92 1.12 34.37
C ASP A 155 -0.51 1.50 33.95
N PRO A 156 -1.55 0.82 34.46
CA PRO A 156 -2.96 1.10 34.15
C PRO A 156 -3.46 2.48 34.58
N ASN A 157 -2.69 3.24 35.37
CA ASN A 157 -3.04 4.59 35.81
C ASN A 157 -2.14 5.68 35.21
N ASP A 158 -1.32 5.35 34.21
CA ASP A 158 -0.44 6.31 33.56
C ASP A 158 -1.25 7.36 32.77
N PRO A 159 -1.06 8.67 33.03
CA PRO A 159 -1.78 9.73 32.33
C PRO A 159 -1.48 9.80 30.82
N ASN A 160 -0.37 9.22 30.37
CA ASN A 160 0.04 9.11 28.96
C ASN A 160 -0.42 7.79 28.31
N GLN A 161 -1.16 6.94 29.02
CA GLN A 161 -1.71 5.72 28.44
C GLN A 161 -2.77 6.06 27.38
N ILE A 162 -2.53 5.64 26.14
CA ILE A 162 -3.50 5.75 25.06
C ILE A 162 -4.70 4.87 25.46
N PHE A 163 -5.82 5.51 25.77
CA PHE A 163 -7.02 4.86 26.32
C PHE A 163 -7.56 3.78 25.36
N LEU A 164 -7.16 2.52 25.57
CA LEU A 164 -7.70 1.33 24.88
C LEU A 164 -8.99 0.87 25.56
N GLY A 165 -9.91 1.80 25.81
CA GLY A 165 -11.24 1.49 26.33
C GLY A 165 -11.95 0.48 25.43
N ASN A 166 -12.80 -0.37 26.02
CA ASN A 166 -13.55 -1.37 25.28
C ASN A 166 -14.56 -0.65 24.38
N ALA A 167 -14.27 -0.50 23.09
CA ALA A 167 -15.05 0.29 22.13
C ALA A 167 -16.53 -0.17 21.96
N PHE A 168 -16.91 -1.26 22.63
CA PHE A 168 -18.24 -1.86 22.63
C PHE A 168 -18.97 -1.75 23.97
N GLU A 169 -18.39 -1.09 24.98
CA GLU A 169 -19.04 -0.87 26.26
C GLU A 169 -20.33 -0.03 26.06
N GLY A 170 -21.48 -0.60 26.40
CA GLY A 170 -22.80 0.00 26.18
C GLY A 170 -23.43 -0.22 24.80
N PHE A 171 -22.73 -0.85 23.84
CA PHE A 171 -23.27 -1.09 22.49
C PHE A 171 -24.42 -2.11 22.49
N GLU A 172 -24.38 -3.10 23.38
CA GLU A 172 -25.45 -4.11 23.53
C GLU A 172 -26.76 -3.51 24.10
N GLU A 173 -26.68 -2.52 25.00
CA GLU A 173 -27.87 -1.83 25.50
C GLU A 173 -28.51 -0.93 24.42
N ALA A 174 -27.69 -0.33 23.56
CA ALA A 174 -28.16 0.45 22.42
C ALA A 174 -28.89 -0.42 21.38
N LEU A 175 -28.43 -1.66 21.16
CA LEU A 175 -29.09 -2.66 20.31
C LEU A 175 -30.44 -3.11 20.89
N LYS A 176 -30.51 -3.44 22.19
CA LYS A 176 -31.76 -3.83 22.85
C LYS A 176 -32.82 -2.73 22.84
N LYS A 177 -32.43 -1.45 22.87
CA LYS A 177 -33.36 -0.32 22.72
C LYS A 177 -33.94 -0.15 21.30
N LYS A 178 -33.25 -0.65 20.27
CA LYS A 178 -33.70 -0.55 18.87
C LYS A 178 -34.63 -1.69 18.45
N GLU A 179 -34.50 -2.88 19.04
CA GLU A 179 -35.36 -4.04 18.73
C GLU A 179 -36.73 -4.01 19.43
N GLY A 180 -36.95 -3.07 20.36
CA GLY A 180 -38.20 -2.89 21.09
C GLY A 180 -39.18 -1.85 20.50
N LYS A 181 -39.07 -1.51 19.20
CA LYS A 181 -40.02 -0.61 18.49
C LYS A 181 -40.63 -1.27 17.27
#